data_AF-A0A7X9T8Q8-F1
#
_entry.id   AF-A0A7X9T8Q8-F1
#
_cell.length_a   1.000
_cell.length_b   1.000
_cell.length_c   1.000
_cell.angle_alpha   90.00
_cell.angle_beta   90.00
_cell.angle_gamma   90.00
#
_symmetry.space_group_name_H-M   'P 1'
#
loop_
_entity.id
_entity.type
_entity.pdbx_description
1 polymer ?
#
loop_
_entity_poly.entity_id
_entity_poly.type
_entity_poly.pdbx_seq_one_letter_code
_entity_poly.pdbx_strand_id
1 'polypeptide(L)'
;MVLVRKPDRIIASNPGTLRIAVDEVEAGGASDPRNETLLSMFSLPNIGERAGSGYDTLREGTYSAGKPDPLLEELWEPDRERLTLELETSGLADFRLPGIGGESSPLVTKVEPPRSDRVQ
;
A
#
# COMPACT_ATOMS: atom_id res chain seq x y z
N MET A 1 -10.13 -8.51 -9.14
CA MET A 1 -9.50 -7.81 -8.02
C MET A 1 -10.33 -7.93 -6.74
N VAL A 2 -9.65 -8.16 -5.62
CA VAL A 2 -10.19 -8.16 -4.25
C VAL A 2 -9.44 -7.08 -3.48
N LEU A 3 -10.14 -6.24 -2.73
CA LEU A 3 -9.56 -5.21 -1.87
C LEU A 3 -9.88 -5.54 -0.41
N VAL A 4 -8.84 -5.61 0.43
CA VAL A 4 -8.97 -5.85 1.87
C VAL A 4 -8.39 -4.66 2.61
N ARG A 5 -9.21 -3.99 3.42
CA ARG A 5 -8.74 -2.95 4.34
C ARG A 5 -8.57 -3.53 5.73
N LYS A 6 -7.38 -3.38 6.28
CA LYS A 6 -7.03 -3.68 7.68
C LYS A 6 -6.78 -2.37 8.44
N PRO A 7 -6.72 -2.42 9.78
CA PRO A 7 -6.31 -1.28 10.61
C PRO A 7 -5.03 -0.58 10.14
N ASP A 8 -4.05 -1.37 9.73
CA ASP A 8 -2.66 -0.97 9.50
C ASP A 8 -2.24 -0.99 8.03
N ARG A 9 -3.11 -1.45 7.12
CA ARG A 9 -2.78 -1.57 5.69
C ARG A 9 -3.99 -1.74 4.79
N ILE A 10 -3.81 -1.44 3.51
CA ILE A 10 -4.72 -1.80 2.42
C ILE A 10 -4.02 -2.82 1.54
N ILE A 11 -4.72 -3.89 1.17
CA ILE A 11 -4.20 -4.95 0.30
C ILE A 11 -5.12 -5.07 -0.91
N ALA A 12 -4.61 -4.79 -2.09
CA ALA A 12 -5.26 -5.12 -3.36
C ALA A 12 -4.67 -6.43 -3.90
N SER A 13 -5.53 -7.36 -4.34
CA SER A 13 -5.08 -8.60 -4.96
C SER A 13 -5.88 -8.95 -6.19
N ASN A 14 -5.18 -9.25 -7.28
CA ASN A 14 -5.76 -9.60 -8.56
C ASN A 14 -5.31 -11.02 -8.94
N PRO A 15 -6.20 -11.92 -9.39
CA PRO A 15 -5.78 -13.21 -9.93
C PRO A 15 -4.89 -13.05 -11.18
N GLY A 16 -3.97 -14.00 -11.35
CA GLY A 16 -2.95 -13.99 -12.41
C GLY A 16 -1.72 -13.18 -12.05
N THR A 17 -0.79 -13.08 -13.01
CA THR A 17 0.56 -12.49 -12.87
C THR A 17 0.70 -11.17 -13.64
N LEU A 18 1.64 -10.34 -13.24
CA LEU A 18 2.03 -9.13 -13.97
C LEU A 18 2.51 -9.49 -15.38
N ARG A 19 2.33 -8.54 -16.31
CA ARG A 19 2.79 -8.68 -17.70
C ARG A 19 4.22 -8.16 -17.93
N ILE A 20 4.73 -7.39 -16.98
CA ILE A 20 6.07 -6.85 -16.91
C ILE A 20 6.66 -7.23 -15.55
N ALA A 21 7.98 -7.23 -15.44
CA ALA A 21 8.63 -7.58 -14.18
C ALA A 21 8.27 -6.56 -13.08
N VAL A 22 8.27 -7.00 -11.81
CA VAL A 22 8.02 -6.11 -10.66
C VAL A 22 8.98 -4.91 -10.70
N ASP A 23 10.28 -5.15 -10.94
CA ASP A 23 11.30 -4.10 -11.04
C ASP A 23 10.99 -3.07 -12.16
N GLU A 24 10.36 -3.49 -13.26
CA GLU A 24 9.95 -2.59 -14.35
C GLU A 24 8.74 -1.74 -13.96
N VAL A 25 7.82 -2.29 -13.15
CA VAL A 25 6.71 -1.52 -12.56
C VAL A 25 7.25 -0.48 -11.58
N GLU A 26 8.18 -0.89 -10.70
CA GLU A 26 8.76 -0.04 -9.66
C GLU A 26 9.67 1.07 -10.20
N ALA A 27 10.33 0.82 -11.34
CA ALA A 27 11.08 1.83 -12.07
C ALA A 27 10.18 2.93 -12.65
N GLY A 28 8.89 2.63 -12.87
CA GLY A 28 7.93 3.53 -13.48
C GLY A 28 8.11 3.69 -14.99
N GLY A 29 7.13 4.31 -15.65
CA GLY A 29 7.20 4.63 -17.08
C GLY A 29 6.91 3.45 -18.04
N ALA A 30 6.81 2.22 -17.53
CA ALA A 30 6.43 1.04 -18.30
C ALA A 30 4.93 0.73 -18.17
N SER A 31 4.25 0.47 -19.30
CA SER A 31 2.83 0.10 -19.30
C SER A 31 2.56 -0.99 -20.33
N ASP A 32 2.17 -2.18 -19.86
CA ASP A 32 1.64 -3.28 -20.68
C ASP A 32 0.27 -3.74 -20.12
N PRO A 33 -0.82 -3.00 -20.39
CA PRO A 33 -2.13 -3.36 -19.87
C PRO A 33 -2.63 -4.69 -20.46
N ARG A 34 -3.37 -5.47 -19.67
CA ARG A 34 -4.05 -6.68 -20.18
C ARG A 34 -5.14 -6.37 -21.20
N ASN A 35 -5.78 -5.21 -21.07
CA ASN A 35 -6.85 -4.77 -21.95
C ASN A 35 -6.72 -3.26 -22.20
N GLU A 36 -6.13 -2.89 -23.32
CA GLU A 36 -5.93 -1.51 -23.74
C GLU A 36 -7.25 -0.74 -23.88
N THR A 37 -8.32 -1.39 -24.35
CA THR A 37 -9.64 -0.78 -24.51
C THR A 37 -10.23 -0.41 -23.15
N LEU A 38 -10.17 -1.31 -22.15
CA LEU A 38 -10.64 -1.01 -20.79
C LEU A 38 -9.81 0.08 -20.14
N LEU A 39 -8.48 0.05 -20.27
CA LEU A 39 -7.61 1.14 -19.78
C LEU A 39 -7.99 2.48 -20.43
N SER A 40 -8.24 2.47 -21.74
CA SER A 40 -8.67 3.66 -22.48
C SER A 40 -10.02 4.17 -22.01
N MET A 41 -10.98 3.28 -21.71
CA MET A 41 -12.28 3.66 -21.15
C MET A 41 -12.15 4.37 -19.79
N PHE A 42 -11.26 3.91 -18.90
CA PHE A 42 -11.00 4.57 -17.62
C PHE A 42 -10.36 5.95 -17.79
N SER A 43 -9.52 6.13 -18.82
CA SER A 43 -8.91 7.43 -19.08
C SER A 43 -9.89 8.51 -19.61
N LEU A 44 -11.05 8.14 -20.15
CA LEU A 44 -12.06 9.11 -20.64
C LEU A 44 -12.60 10.04 -19.54
N PRO A 45 -12.95 9.55 -18.33
CA PRO A 45 -13.25 10.39 -17.18
C PRO A 45 -11.99 10.96 -16.47
N ASN A 46 -10.79 10.89 -17.08
CA ASN A 46 -9.50 11.17 -16.44
C ASN A 46 -9.20 10.29 -15.21
N ILE A 47 -9.71 9.05 -15.19
CA ILE A 47 -9.42 8.09 -14.12
C ILE A 47 -8.27 7.18 -14.60
N GLY A 48 -7.09 7.37 -14.02
CA GLY A 48 -5.90 6.57 -14.31
C GLY A 48 -4.97 7.22 -15.35
N GLU A 49 -3.67 7.10 -15.09
CA GLU A 49 -2.60 7.68 -15.89
C GLU A 49 -2.10 6.67 -16.94
N ARG A 50 -1.90 7.11 -18.19
CA ARG A 50 -1.55 6.22 -19.31
C ARG A 50 -0.04 5.92 -19.43
N ALA A 51 0.80 6.52 -18.60
CA ALA A 51 2.25 6.49 -18.78
C ALA A 51 2.97 5.38 -18.01
N GLY A 52 2.24 4.48 -17.32
CA GLY A 52 2.89 3.54 -16.38
C GLY A 52 3.32 4.19 -15.06
N SER A 53 2.94 5.45 -14.83
CA SER A 53 3.22 6.24 -13.63
C SER A 53 2.34 5.87 -12.43
N GLY A 54 1.38 4.97 -12.58
CA GLY A 54 0.45 4.63 -11.49
C GLY A 54 1.16 4.14 -10.23
N TYR A 55 2.29 3.42 -10.37
CA TYR A 55 3.13 3.03 -9.24
C TYR A 55 3.90 4.23 -8.65
N ASP A 56 4.39 5.15 -9.49
CA ASP A 56 5.02 6.39 -9.04
C ASP A 56 4.07 7.24 -8.19
N THR A 57 2.82 7.38 -8.61
CA THR A 57 1.78 8.11 -7.85
C THR A 57 1.51 7.45 -6.50
N LEU A 58 1.53 6.11 -6.43
CA LEU A 58 1.41 5.39 -5.15
C LEU A 58 2.62 5.64 -4.25
N ARG A 59 3.84 5.59 -4.80
CA ARG A 59 5.09 5.84 -4.09
C ARG A 59 5.18 7.28 -3.58
N GLU A 60 4.78 8.26 -4.38
CA GLU A 60 4.68 9.66 -3.95
C GLU A 60 3.68 9.81 -2.80
N GLY A 61 2.54 9.11 -2.88
CA GLY A 61 1.54 9.07 -1.82
C GLY A 61 2.06 8.48 -0.51
N THR A 62 2.78 7.34 -0.55
CA THR A 62 3.38 6.75 0.65
C THR A 62 4.47 7.63 1.22
N TYR A 63 5.36 8.16 0.38
CA TYR A 63 6.42 9.09 0.79
C TYR A 63 5.87 10.33 1.49
N SER A 64 4.84 10.97 0.89
CA SER A 64 4.18 12.15 1.46
C SER A 64 3.50 11.86 2.81
N ALA A 65 3.10 10.61 3.04
CA ALA A 65 2.54 10.14 4.30
C ALA A 65 3.60 9.63 5.30
N GLY A 66 4.90 9.67 4.95
CA GLY A 66 5.97 9.13 5.78
C GLY A 66 5.95 7.61 5.90
N LYS A 67 5.39 6.92 4.91
CA LYS A 67 5.23 5.46 4.85
C LYS A 67 6.27 4.80 3.95
N PRO A 68 6.57 3.50 4.18
CA PRO A 68 7.42 2.76 3.26
C PRO A 68 6.76 2.66 1.88
N ASP A 69 7.59 2.38 0.87
CA ASP A 69 7.14 2.19 -0.51
C ASP A 69 6.09 1.08 -0.62
N PRO A 70 5.19 1.15 -1.63
CA PRO A 70 4.19 0.12 -1.86
C PRO A 70 4.84 -1.25 -2.11
N LEU A 71 4.43 -2.27 -1.38
CA LEU A 71 4.92 -3.63 -1.60
C LEU A 71 4.13 -4.30 -2.72
N LEU A 72 4.76 -4.54 -3.87
CA LEU A 72 4.20 -5.26 -5.01
C LEU A 72 4.82 -6.67 -5.10
N GLU A 73 3.99 -7.70 -5.08
CA GLU A 73 4.43 -9.09 -5.06
C GLU A 73 3.60 -9.96 -6.01
N GLU A 74 4.25 -10.97 -6.58
CA GLU A 74 3.59 -12.08 -7.27
C GLU A 74 3.60 -13.32 -6.37
N LEU A 75 2.42 -13.88 -6.15
CA LEU A 75 2.20 -15.08 -5.36
C LEU A 75 1.85 -16.21 -6.29
N TRP A 76 2.37 -17.39 -6.00
CA TRP A 76 2.15 -18.59 -6.79
C TRP A 76 1.19 -19.54 -6.05
N GLU A 77 0.39 -20.30 -6.81
CA GLU A 77 -0.47 -21.38 -6.29
C GLU A 77 -1.54 -20.96 -5.24
N PRO A 78 -2.62 -20.26 -5.64
CA PRO A 78 -2.94 -19.80 -6.99
C PRO A 78 -2.30 -18.45 -7.32
N ASP A 79 -2.02 -18.24 -8.60
CA ASP A 79 -1.34 -17.06 -9.09
C ASP A 79 -2.10 -15.76 -8.75
N ARG A 80 -1.41 -14.86 -8.06
CA ARG A 80 -1.96 -13.56 -7.65
C ARG A 80 -0.90 -12.48 -7.64
N GLU A 81 -1.21 -11.38 -8.29
CA GLU A 81 -0.62 -10.08 -8.02
C GLU A 81 -1.18 -9.55 -6.68
N ARG A 82 -0.31 -9.02 -5.82
CA ARG A 82 -0.68 -8.37 -4.57
C ARG A 82 0.07 -7.05 -4.41
N LEU A 83 -0.68 -5.99 -4.17
CA LEU A 83 -0.18 -4.67 -3.80
C LEU A 83 -0.58 -4.38 -2.35
N THR A 84 0.38 -4.02 -1.50
CA THR A 84 0.14 -3.66 -0.10
C THR A 84 0.62 -2.23 0.17
N LEU A 85 -0.27 -1.43 0.76
CA LEU A 85 0.00 -0.07 1.22
C LEU A 85 -0.12 -0.03 2.74
N GLU A 86 0.95 0.36 3.43
CA GLU A 86 0.89 0.54 4.89
C GLU A 86 0.15 1.83 5.26
N LEU A 87 -0.63 1.75 6.34
CA LEU A 87 -1.39 2.86 6.90
C LEU A 87 -0.91 3.18 8.30
N GLU A 88 -1.19 4.40 8.77
CA GLU A 88 -1.12 4.70 10.19
C GLU A 88 -2.29 4.06 10.92
N THR A 89 -2.01 3.31 11.98
CA THR A 89 -3.05 2.75 12.87
C THR A 89 -3.71 3.85 13.72
N SER A 90 -3.10 5.05 13.80
CA SER A 90 -3.56 6.14 14.67
C SER A 90 -4.98 6.62 14.35
N GLY A 91 -5.42 6.55 13.09
CA GLY A 91 -6.80 6.90 12.70
C GLY A 91 -7.86 5.85 13.05
N LEU A 92 -7.48 4.62 13.39
CA LEU A 92 -8.42 3.60 13.84
C LEU A 92 -8.64 3.62 15.35
N ALA A 93 -7.66 4.13 16.12
CA ALA A 93 -7.81 4.32 17.56
C ALA A 93 -8.95 5.31 17.89
N ASP A 94 -9.15 6.31 17.02
CA ASP A 94 -10.23 7.30 17.15
C ASP A 94 -11.53 6.92 16.40
N PHE A 95 -11.52 5.85 15.60
CA PHE A 95 -12.72 5.38 14.90
C PHE A 95 -13.64 4.63 15.87
N ARG A 96 -14.48 5.38 16.58
CA ARG A 96 -15.58 4.83 17.39
C ARG A 96 -16.75 4.48 16.49
N LEU A 97 -17.13 3.21 16.45
CA LEU A 97 -18.44 2.81 15.92
C LEU A 97 -19.52 3.52 16.76
N PRO A 98 -20.46 4.26 16.15
CA PRO A 98 -21.53 4.90 16.89
C PRO A 98 -22.32 3.82 17.64
N GLY A 99 -22.24 3.84 18.98
CA GLY A 99 -22.95 2.91 19.86
C GLY A 99 -22.08 1.92 20.65
N ILE A 100 -20.75 1.89 20.47
CA ILE A 100 -19.87 0.98 21.24
C ILE A 100 -18.84 1.81 22.02
N GLY A 101 -19.17 2.16 23.26
CA GLY A 101 -18.28 2.85 24.18
C GLY A 101 -17.26 1.87 24.75
N GLY A 102 -16.03 1.93 24.25
CA GLY A 102 -14.85 1.29 24.85
C GLY A 102 -13.77 2.35 25.02
N GLU A 103 -13.41 2.61 26.27
CA GLU A 103 -12.33 3.51 26.66
C GLU A 103 -10.97 3.02 26.11
N SER A 104 -10.32 3.86 25.30
CA SER A 104 -9.02 3.57 24.70
C SER A 104 -7.95 3.61 25.79
N SER A 105 -7.39 2.45 26.14
CA SER A 105 -6.14 2.40 26.91
C SER A 105 -4.97 2.80 26.00
N PRO A 106 -4.10 3.75 26.39
CA PRO A 106 -2.96 4.12 25.56
C PRO A 106 -1.97 2.97 25.49
N LEU A 107 -1.54 2.62 24.27
CA LEU A 107 -0.40 1.73 24.06
C LEU A 107 0.84 2.44 24.60
N VAL A 108 1.43 1.89 25.66
CA VAL A 108 2.65 2.38 26.29
C VAL A 108 3.76 2.47 25.23
N THR A 109 4.15 3.68 24.85
CA THR A 109 5.40 3.95 24.12
C THR A 109 6.37 4.61 25.08
N LYS A 110 7.26 3.82 25.69
CA LYS A 110 8.55 4.32 26.14
C LYS A 110 9.54 3.16 26.26
N VAL A 111 10.34 2.96 25.20
CA VAL A 111 11.60 2.21 25.32
C VAL A 111 12.68 3.24 25.57
N GLU A 112 13.24 3.27 26.78
CA GLU A 112 14.41 4.08 27.09
C GLU A 112 15.67 3.46 26.44
N PRO A 113 16.58 4.28 25.87
CA PRO A 113 17.80 3.76 25.27
C PRO A 113 18.76 3.25 26.35
N PRO A 114 19.57 2.20 26.06
CA PRO A 114 20.52 1.67 27.02
C PRO A 114 21.62 2.70 27.35
N ARG A 115 21.93 2.83 28.65
CA ARG A 115 23.01 3.70 29.15
C ARG A 115 24.36 3.17 28.66
N SER A 116 25.17 4.07 28.11
CA SER A 116 26.54 3.80 27.70
C SER A 116 27.44 3.70 28.93
N ASP A 117 27.85 2.49 29.28
CA ASP A 117 28.91 2.30 30.25
C ASP A 117 30.26 2.47 29.54
N ARG A 118 30.86 3.65 29.72
CA ARG A 118 32.30 3.85 29.49
C ARG A 118 33.06 2.99 30.49
N VAL A 119 33.75 1.96 30.00
CA VAL A 119 34.81 1.29 30.74
C VAL A 119 36.13 1.97 30.41
N GLN A 120 36.80 2.47 31.46
CA GLN A 120 38.20 2.92 31.43
C GLN A 120 39.14 1.75 31.25
#